data_AF-A0A7W1UK49-F1
#
_entry.id   AF-A0A7W1UK49-F1
#
_cell.length_a   1.000
_cell.length_b   1.000
_cell.length_c   1.000
_cell.angle_alpha   90.00
_cell.angle_beta   90.00
_cell.angle_gamma   90.00
#
_symmetry.space_group_name_H-M   'P 1'
#
loop_
_entity.id
_entity.type
_entity.pdbx_description
1 polymer ?
#
loop_
_entity_poly.entity_id
_entity_poly.type
_entity_poly.pdbx_seq_one_letter_code
_entity_poly.pdbx_strand_id
1 'polypeptide(L)'
;LRTSAERIVIGEVRGREALDLIDAWSTGHDGGCGTLHGSSPEGALERIDRLAMRNAVPSQAWAIAEAVDLIVMIHRQGRVRRVTTLAHVAGLTNDGRYILHRLGDGANPGGIG
;
A
#
# COMPACT_ATOMS: atom_id res chain seq x y z
N LEU A 1 -26.55 0.97 12.98
CA LEU A 1 -26.10 -0.36 12.53
C LEU A 1 -24.57 -0.36 12.58
N ARG A 2 -23.96 -1.13 13.50
CA ARG A 2 -22.50 -1.27 13.57
C ARG A 2 -22.13 -2.48 12.73
N THR A 3 -21.82 -2.25 11.46
CA THR A 3 -21.19 -3.27 10.63
C THR A 3 -19.70 -3.21 10.95
N SER A 4 -19.23 -4.02 11.89
CA SER A 4 -17.79 -4.25 12.03
C SER A 4 -17.42 -5.13 10.85
N ALA A 5 -17.05 -4.52 9.71
CA ALA A 5 -16.38 -5.31 8.69
C ALA A 5 -15.14 -5.88 9.35
N GLU A 6 -14.93 -7.20 9.31
CA GLU A 6 -13.67 -7.76 9.82
C GLU A 6 -12.53 -7.45 8.85
N ARG A 7 -12.85 -7.24 7.56
CA ARG A 7 -11.88 -6.94 6.51
C ARG A 7 -12.43 -5.96 5.47
N ILE A 8 -11.64 -4.96 5.10
CA ILE A 8 -12.00 -3.98 4.06
C ILE A 8 -11.18 -4.23 2.81
N VAL A 9 -11.87 -4.62 1.73
CA VAL A 9 -11.27 -4.80 0.41
C VAL A 9 -11.82 -3.75 -0.55
N ILE A 10 -10.93 -2.98 -1.16
CA ILE A 10 -11.28 -2.01 -2.19
C ILE A 10 -10.67 -2.40 -3.52
N GLY A 11 -11.50 -2.40 -4.57
CA GLY A 11 -11.07 -2.80 -5.91
C GLY A 11 -9.95 -1.91 -6.43
N GLU A 12 -10.17 -0.60 -6.49
CA GLU A 12 -9.15 0.37 -6.90
C GLU A 12 -9.36 1.73 -6.22
N VAL A 13 -8.31 2.28 -5.61
CA VAL A 13 -8.30 3.61 -5.00
C VAL A 13 -7.87 4.66 -6.03
N ARG A 14 -8.77 5.58 -6.36
CA ARG A 14 -8.63 6.60 -7.41
C ARG A 14 -8.83 8.04 -6.92
N GLY A 15 -9.49 8.24 -5.78
CA GLY A 15 -9.98 9.56 -5.39
C GLY A 15 -10.14 9.76 -3.88
N ARG A 16 -11.27 10.38 -3.51
CA ARG A 16 -11.54 10.87 -2.14
C ARG A 16 -11.75 9.74 -1.12
N GLU A 17 -12.10 8.54 -1.60
CA GLU A 17 -12.25 7.32 -0.81
C GLU A 17 -10.95 6.87 -0.13
N ALA A 18 -9.80 7.45 -0.50
CA ALA A 18 -8.52 7.16 0.14
C ALA A 18 -8.49 7.51 1.62
N LEU A 19 -9.09 8.63 2.05
CA LEU A 19 -9.10 9.01 3.46
C LEU A 19 -9.97 8.04 4.27
N ASP A 20 -11.18 7.76 3.79
CA ASP A 20 -12.09 6.80 4.42
C ASP A 20 -11.43 5.41 4.56
N LEU A 21 -10.64 5.00 3.56
CA LEU A 21 -9.91 3.74 3.58
C LEU A 21 -8.81 3.72 4.64
N ILE A 22 -8.02 4.80 4.74
CA ILE A 22 -6.97 4.94 5.76
C ILE A 22 -7.61 4.91 7.16
N ASP A 23 -8.64 5.73 7.39
CA ASP A 23 -9.35 5.78 8.68
C ASP A 23 -9.92 4.41 9.06
N ALA A 24 -10.45 3.68 8.08
CA ALA A 24 -10.98 2.36 8.32
C ALA A 24 -9.87 1.36 8.65
N TRP A 25 -8.75 1.34 7.92
CA TRP A 25 -7.62 0.45 8.26
C TRP A 25 -6.97 0.81 9.60
N SER A 26 -6.88 2.09 9.96
CA SER A 26 -6.28 2.54 11.23
C SER A 26 -7.15 2.26 12.46
N THR A 27 -8.44 1.94 12.32
CA THR A 27 -9.38 1.73 13.44
C THR A 27 -9.50 0.27 13.91
N GLY A 28 -8.55 -0.59 13.53
CA GLY A 28 -8.43 -1.96 14.06
C GLY A 28 -9.25 -3.00 13.28
N HIS A 29 -9.36 -2.85 11.96
CA HIS A 29 -9.83 -3.95 11.12
C HIS A 29 -8.71 -4.99 11.01
N ASP A 30 -8.99 -6.26 11.33
CA ASP A 30 -8.04 -7.41 11.32
C ASP A 30 -7.57 -7.81 9.90
N GLY A 31 -7.59 -6.87 8.95
CA GLY A 31 -7.04 -7.04 7.62
C GLY A 31 -7.77 -6.22 6.57
N GLY A 32 -7.06 -5.92 5.49
CA GLY A 32 -7.63 -5.26 4.33
C GLY A 32 -6.70 -5.37 3.14
N CYS A 33 -7.24 -5.12 1.96
CA CYS A 33 -6.39 -4.93 0.79
C CYS A 33 -7.02 -3.95 -0.19
N GLY A 34 -6.17 -3.23 -0.89
CA GLY A 34 -6.57 -2.33 -1.96
C GLY A 34 -5.64 -2.48 -3.15
N THR A 35 -6.09 -2.03 -4.31
CA THR A 35 -5.18 -1.79 -5.42
C THR A 35 -5.16 -0.31 -5.77
N LEU A 36 -4.01 0.17 -6.21
CA LEU A 36 -3.85 1.52 -6.73
C LEU A 36 -2.68 1.52 -7.72
N HIS A 37 -2.62 2.54 -8.56
CA HIS A 37 -1.54 2.67 -9.52
C HIS A 37 -0.28 3.24 -8.86
N GLY A 38 0.82 2.49 -8.85
CA GLY A 38 2.12 2.94 -8.35
C GLY A 38 3.27 2.42 -9.20
N SER A 39 4.32 3.22 -9.34
CA SER A 39 5.56 2.86 -10.05
C SER A 39 6.62 2.26 -9.12
N SER A 40 6.47 2.44 -7.81
CA SER A 40 7.32 1.88 -6.76
C SER A 40 6.47 1.66 -5.48
N PRO A 41 6.95 0.86 -4.52
CA PRO A 41 6.28 0.73 -3.23
C PRO A 41 6.11 2.08 -2.50
N GLU A 42 7.19 2.87 -2.38
CA GLU A 42 7.16 4.22 -1.81
C GLU A 42 6.13 5.11 -2.52
N GLY A 43 6.18 5.14 -3.86
CA GLY A 43 5.29 5.97 -4.66
C GLY A 43 3.82 5.54 -4.59
N ALA A 44 3.54 4.28 -4.25
CA ALA A 44 2.19 3.83 -3.97
C ALA A 44 1.67 4.42 -2.64
N LEU A 45 2.49 4.43 -1.59
CA LEU A 45 2.17 5.03 -0.29
C LEU A 45 2.01 6.57 -0.40
N GLU A 46 2.94 7.24 -1.07
CA GLU A 46 2.84 8.67 -1.36
C GLU A 46 1.58 9.01 -2.17
N ARG A 47 1.20 8.13 -3.09
CA ARG A 47 -0.01 8.34 -3.90
C ARG A 47 -1.27 8.27 -3.06
N ILE A 48 -1.43 7.25 -2.22
CA ILE A 48 -2.64 7.14 -1.39
C ILE A 48 -2.72 8.31 -0.40
N ASP A 49 -1.60 8.75 0.15
CA ASP A 49 -1.53 9.96 0.97
C ASP A 49 -2.00 11.21 0.21
N ARG A 50 -1.45 11.43 -0.99
CA ARG A 50 -1.87 12.55 -1.85
C ARG A 50 -3.35 12.48 -2.25
N LEU A 51 -3.91 11.29 -2.40
CA LEU A 51 -5.35 11.13 -2.66
C LEU A 51 -6.18 11.51 -1.43
N ALA A 52 -5.76 11.10 -0.22
CA ALA A 52 -6.42 11.45 1.03
C ALA A 52 -6.40 12.97 1.27
N MET A 53 -5.27 13.63 1.03
CA MET A 53 -5.10 15.09 1.16
C MET A 53 -6.05 15.91 0.27
N ARG A 54 -6.67 15.32 -0.76
CA ARG A 54 -7.71 15.99 -1.57
C ARG A 54 -8.97 16.32 -0.78
N ASN A 55 -9.15 15.70 0.39
CA ASN A 55 -10.21 16.02 1.34
C ASN A 55 -9.85 17.21 2.25
N ALA A 56 -8.84 18.01 1.88
CA ALA A 56 -8.35 19.17 2.64
C ALA A 56 -7.84 18.83 4.04
N VAL A 57 -7.30 17.63 4.20
CA VAL A 57 -6.62 17.17 5.43
C VAL A 57 -5.09 17.19 5.24
N PRO A 58 -4.31 17.29 6.33
CA PRO A 58 -2.86 17.11 6.28
C PRO A 58 -2.47 15.70 5.79
N SER A 59 -1.18 15.50 5.55
CA SER A 59 -0.62 14.17 5.27
C SER A 59 -1.00 13.18 6.36
N GLN A 60 -1.37 11.98 5.93
CA GLN A 60 -1.71 10.83 6.74
C GLN A 60 -0.56 9.80 6.77
N ALA A 61 0.67 10.19 6.44
CA ALA A 61 1.80 9.27 6.28
C ALA A 61 2.05 8.37 7.51
N TRP A 62 1.85 8.90 8.73
CA TRP A 62 1.96 8.10 9.94
C TRP A 62 0.87 7.03 10.03
N ALA A 63 -0.39 7.41 9.82
CA ALA A 63 -1.51 6.47 9.83
C ALA A 63 -1.38 5.41 8.73
N ILE A 64 -0.88 5.79 7.55
CA ILE A 64 -0.58 4.87 6.46
C ILE A 64 0.52 3.89 6.85
N ALA A 65 1.60 4.37 7.47
CA ALA A 65 2.73 3.53 7.90
C ALA A 65 2.33 2.52 8.99
N GLU A 66 1.37 2.87 9.84
CA GLU A 66 0.80 1.95 10.85
C GLU A 66 -0.22 0.97 10.25
N ALA A 67 -0.99 1.41 9.26
CA ALA A 67 -2.12 0.64 8.73
C ALA A 67 -1.77 -0.32 7.57
N VAL A 68 -0.66 -0.07 6.86
CA VAL A 68 -0.27 -0.85 5.69
C VAL A 68 0.93 -1.74 6.02
N ASP A 69 0.75 -3.05 6.09
CA ASP A 69 1.87 -3.97 6.40
C ASP A 69 2.73 -4.33 5.17
N LEU A 70 2.08 -4.54 4.02
CA LEU A 70 2.70 -5.15 2.85
C LEU A 70 2.25 -4.48 1.55
N ILE A 71 3.23 -4.23 0.67
CA ILE A 71 3.02 -3.76 -0.69
C ILE A 71 3.47 -4.83 -1.67
N VAL A 72 2.56 -5.16 -2.59
CA VAL A 72 2.81 -6.12 -3.68
C VAL A 72 2.79 -5.38 -5.00
N MET A 73 3.95 -5.25 -5.64
CA MET A 73 4.06 -4.64 -6.96
C MET A 73 3.82 -5.69 -8.02
N ILE A 74 2.84 -5.45 -8.90
CA ILE A 74 2.52 -6.33 -10.03
C ILE A 74 2.81 -5.58 -11.32
N HIS A 75 3.76 -6.08 -12.10
CA HIS A 75 4.07 -5.56 -13.42
C HIS A 75 3.50 -6.46 -14.52
N ARG A 76 3.04 -5.86 -15.62
CA ARG A 76 2.62 -6.58 -16.82
C ARG A 76 3.75 -6.56 -17.84
N GLN A 77 4.22 -7.75 -18.23
CA GLN A 77 5.15 -7.93 -19.33
C GLN A 77 4.43 -8.69 -20.46
N GLY A 78 4.06 -7.96 -21.53
CA GLY A 78 3.20 -8.49 -22.58
C GLY A 78 1.84 -8.94 -22.04
N ARG A 79 1.50 -10.23 -22.20
CA ARG A 79 0.25 -10.82 -21.69
C ARG A 79 0.34 -11.35 -20.27
N VAL A 80 1.54 -11.42 -19.68
CA VAL A 80 1.79 -12.04 -18.37
C VAL A 80 1.88 -10.97 -17.29
N ARG A 81 1.26 -11.22 -16.13
CA ARG A 81 1.44 -10.42 -14.92
C ARG A 81 2.40 -11.15 -13.99
N ARG A 82 3.34 -10.43 -13.39
CA ARG A 82 4.31 -10.97 -12.43
C ARG A 82 4.38 -10.06 -11.22
N VAL A 83 4.49 -10.66 -10.04
CA VAL A 83 4.91 -9.93 -8.84
C VAL A 83 6.38 -9.58 -9.03
N THR A 84 6.71 -8.29 -8.96
CA THR A 84 8.08 -7.80 -9.15
C THR A 84 8.71 -7.32 -7.86
N THR A 85 7.92 -7.00 -6.85
CA THR A 85 8.42 -6.58 -5.54
C THR A 85 7.39 -6.93 -4.47
N LEU A 86 7.88 -7.46 -3.37
CA LEU A 86 7.19 -7.51 -2.09
C LEU A 86 7.95 -6.57 -1.16
N ALA A 87 7.26 -5.63 -0.54
CA ALA A 87 7.87 -4.68 0.40
C ALA A 87 7.06 -4.65 1.69
N HIS A 88 7.70 -4.97 2.81
CA HIS A 88 7.16 -4.76 4.14
C HIS A 88 7.35 -3.30 4.53
N VAL A 89 6.29 -2.67 5.05
CA VAL A 89 6.35 -1.33 5.61
C VAL A 89 6.69 -1.46 7.09
N ALA A 90 7.85 -0.96 7.49
CA ALA A 90 8.35 -1.08 8.86
C ALA A 90 8.11 0.19 9.69
N GLY A 91 7.59 1.25 9.09
CA GLY A 91 7.25 2.50 9.75
C GLY A 91 7.61 3.73 8.92
N LEU A 92 7.74 4.86 9.61
CA LEU A 92 8.04 6.17 9.03
C LEU A 92 9.20 6.80 9.81
N THR A 93 10.13 7.43 9.10
CA THR A 93 11.21 8.22 9.73
C THR A 93 10.67 9.56 10.23
N ASN A 94 11.43 10.22 11.13
CA ASN A 94 11.09 11.55 11.63
C ASN A 94 11.01 12.63 10.54
N ASP A 95 11.66 12.43 9.40
CA ASP A 95 11.60 13.32 8.24
C ASP A 95 10.53 12.93 7.21
N GLY A 96 9.64 12.00 7.56
CA GLY A 96 8.45 11.67 6.78
C GLY A 96 8.69 10.72 5.60
N ARG A 97 9.75 9.91 5.63
CA ARG A 97 10.03 8.89 4.61
C ARG A 97 9.61 7.51 5.09
N TYR A 98 9.07 6.67 4.22
CA TYR A 98 8.69 5.32 4.62
C TYR A 98 9.93 4.43 4.77
N ILE A 99 9.92 3.59 5.80
CA ILE A 99 10.94 2.58 6.02
C ILE A 99 10.43 1.29 5.38
N LEU A 100 11.02 0.89 4.26
CA LEU A 100 10.59 -0.28 3.51
C LEU A 100 11.66 -1.37 3.50
N HIS A 101 11.25 -2.61 3.76
CA HIS A 101 12.10 -3.79 3.64
C HIS A 101 11.63 -4.64 2.47
N ARG A 102 12.49 -4.85 1.46
CA ARG A 102 12.17 -5.78 0.38
C ARG A 102 12.14 -7.20 0.94
N LEU A 103 11.04 -7.90 0.70
CA LEU A 103 10.89 -9.31 1.02
C LEU A 103 11.29 -10.15 -0.20
N GLY A 104 12.45 -10.79 -0.10
CA GLY A 104 12.95 -11.76 -1.08
C GLY A 104 13.74 -11.17 -2.24
N ASP A 105 15.02 -11.56 -2.33
CA ASP A 105 15.82 -11.60 -3.57
C ASP A 105 16.00 -13.06 -4.07
N GLY A 106 15.21 -14.01 -3.55
CA GLY A 106 15.47 -15.45 -3.59
C GLY A 106 14.88 -16.24 -4.76
N ALA A 107 14.61 -15.64 -5.93
CA ALA A 107 14.20 -16.40 -7.11
C ALA A 107 14.83 -15.83 -8.37
N ASN A 108 16.09 -16.22 -8.62
CA ASN A 108 16.60 -16.36 -9.98
C ASN A 108 16.07 -17.67 -10.56
N PRO A 109 15.12 -17.67 -11.53
CA PRO A 109 14.65 -18.89 -12.16
C PRO A 109 15.51 -19.30 -13.38
N GLY A 110 16.68 -18.69 -13.61
CA GLY A 110 17.35 -18.76 -14.92
C GLY A 110 18.88 -18.72 -14.93
N GLY A 111 19.57 -19.14 -13.86
CA GLY A 111 21.03 -19.30 -13.89
C GLY A 111 21.46 -20.66 -14.47
N ILE A 112 21.35 -20.84 -15.79
CA ILE A 112 22.25 -21.73 -16.53
C ILE A 112 23.11 -20.86 -17.45
N GLY A 113 24.41 -20.90 -17.21
CA GLY A 113 25.46 -20.19 -17.95
C GLY A 113 26.79 -20.49 -17.31
#